data_AF-U1PQC8-F1
#
_entry.id   AF-U1PQC8-F1
#
_cell.length_a   1.000
_cell.length_b   1.000
_cell.length_c   1.000
_cell.angle_alpha   90.00
_cell.angle_beta   90.00
_cell.angle_gamma   90.00
#
_symmetry.space_group_name_H-M   'P 1'
#
loop_
_entity.id
_entity.type
_entity.pdbx_description
1 polymer ?
#
loop_
_entity_poly.entity_id
_entity_poly.type
_entity_poly.pdbx_seq_one_letter_code
_entity_poly.pdbx_strand_id
1 'polypeptide(L)'
;MTESSSSPTNDGTQSFRTVQNRGNTSFSTRGSEFIGVIAPVKTVTEAERFINTVREQYTDATHVVPAYRVPVTTDTTTENVNPESTTNSFLREYQSDDGEPTGSAGKPALNVLVQEDIQNVVATVIRYYGDTNLGVGGLARAYSRAVTDAIGEASVIEMKPHEDVTVTVEYDDSGTVRGILRSANVDFEASYEAAVTFNIYVSVSKTAELCDQIQSATSGRATID
;
A
#
# COMPACT_ATOMS: atom_id res chain seq x y z
N MET A 1 22.51 -21.34 -15.69
CA MET A 1 21.11 -21.34 -15.24
C MET A 1 21.02 -20.35 -14.11
N THR A 2 20.72 -19.10 -14.43
CA THR A 2 20.41 -18.04 -13.46
C THR A 2 18.91 -18.04 -13.32
N GLU A 3 18.40 -18.49 -12.17
CA GLU A 3 17.00 -18.33 -11.83
C GLU A 3 16.69 -16.84 -11.72
N SER A 4 15.79 -16.39 -12.59
CA SER A 4 15.26 -15.05 -12.59
C SER A 4 14.32 -14.94 -11.38
N SER A 5 14.76 -14.24 -10.34
CA SER A 5 13.93 -13.87 -9.19
C SER A 5 12.82 -12.91 -9.65
N SER A 6 11.68 -13.45 -10.06
CA SER A 6 10.45 -12.70 -10.25
C SER A 6 9.95 -12.23 -8.88
N SER A 7 10.02 -10.93 -8.61
CA SER A 7 9.34 -10.32 -7.47
C SER A 7 7.85 -10.69 -7.51
N PRO A 8 7.22 -11.06 -6.39
CA PRO A 8 5.82 -11.46 -6.38
C PRO A 8 4.95 -10.27 -6.80
N THR A 9 4.12 -10.48 -7.83
CA THR A 9 3.06 -9.56 -8.23
C THR A 9 2.00 -9.54 -7.12
N ASN A 10 1.74 -8.37 -6.56
CA ASN A 10 0.63 -8.17 -5.63
C ASN A 10 -0.62 -7.89 -6.47
N ASP A 11 -1.57 -8.81 -6.57
CA ASP A 11 -2.84 -8.62 -7.30
C ASP A 11 -3.90 -7.89 -6.44
N GLY A 12 -3.50 -7.24 -5.35
CA GLY A 12 -4.43 -6.60 -4.42
C GLY A 12 -5.18 -7.57 -3.49
N THR A 13 -4.91 -8.88 -3.57
CA THR A 13 -5.52 -9.91 -2.70
C THR A 13 -4.65 -10.29 -1.51
N GLN A 14 -3.34 -10.01 -1.59
CA GLN A 14 -2.35 -10.38 -0.57
C GLN A 14 -2.21 -9.31 0.50
N SER A 15 -1.89 -9.74 1.72
CA SER A 15 -1.53 -8.81 2.77
C SER A 15 -0.25 -8.07 2.44
N PHE A 16 -0.17 -6.80 2.84
CA PHE A 16 1.00 -5.95 2.60
C PHE A 16 1.31 -5.13 3.84
N ARG A 17 2.57 -4.73 4.01
CA ARG A 17 2.97 -3.85 5.12
C ARG A 17 2.87 -2.40 4.69
N THR A 18 2.37 -1.55 5.58
CA THR A 18 2.36 -0.09 5.41
C THR A 18 2.60 0.60 6.75
N VAL A 19 2.72 1.92 6.74
CA VAL A 19 2.77 2.72 7.98
C VAL A 19 1.36 3.10 8.41
N GLN A 20 1.07 3.06 9.72
CA GLN A 20 -0.27 3.37 10.22
C GLN A 20 -0.53 4.88 10.24
N ASN A 21 0.46 5.65 10.67
CA ASN A 21 0.33 7.09 10.90
C ASN A 21 1.43 7.86 10.15
N ARG A 22 1.38 9.19 10.22
CA ARG A 22 2.50 10.03 9.80
C ARG A 22 3.63 9.93 10.83
N GLY A 23 4.85 9.66 10.38
CA GLY A 23 6.07 9.75 11.17
C GLY A 23 6.84 11.03 10.86
N ASN A 24 7.45 11.63 11.88
CA ASN A 24 8.33 12.79 11.73
C ASN A 24 9.47 12.70 12.75
N THR A 25 10.70 12.71 12.25
CA THR A 25 11.90 12.62 13.09
C THR A 25 13.01 13.49 12.52
N SER A 26 13.94 13.94 13.37
CA SER A 26 15.11 14.66 12.91
C SER A 26 16.39 14.24 13.64
N PHE A 27 17.51 14.40 12.95
CA PHE A 27 18.83 14.30 13.56
C PHE A 27 19.83 15.19 12.82
N SER A 28 20.91 15.54 13.51
CA SER A 28 22.02 16.30 12.92
C SER A 28 23.29 15.47 12.88
N THR A 29 24.09 15.65 11.83
CA THR A 29 25.42 15.05 11.72
C THR A 29 26.33 15.94 10.88
N ARG A 30 27.55 16.17 11.35
CA ARG A 30 28.55 17.00 10.68
C ARG A 30 27.99 18.35 10.20
N GLY A 31 27.22 19.01 11.08
CA GLY A 31 26.59 20.30 10.81
C GLY A 31 25.37 20.28 9.88
N SER A 32 25.09 19.18 9.18
CA SER A 32 23.84 19.05 8.41
C SER A 32 22.71 18.52 9.30
N GLU A 33 21.50 19.01 9.09
CA GLU A 33 20.27 18.47 9.70
C GLU A 33 19.46 17.71 8.65
N PHE A 34 18.90 16.57 9.08
CA PHE A 34 18.03 15.72 8.28
C PHE A 34 16.72 15.54 9.03
N ILE A 35 15.60 15.79 8.36
CA ILE A 35 14.25 15.59 8.88
C ILE A 35 13.55 14.57 7.99
N GLY A 36 13.27 13.39 8.53
CA GLY A 36 12.53 12.34 7.83
C GLY A 36 11.04 12.47 8.12
N VAL A 37 10.23 12.58 7.07
CA VAL A 37 8.77 12.61 7.15
C VAL A 37 8.21 11.48 6.31
N ILE A 38 7.34 10.65 6.87
CA ILE A 38 6.72 9.52 6.18
C ILE A 38 5.21 9.52 6.44
N ALA A 39 4.42 9.07 5.47
CA ALA A 39 2.97 8.95 5.62
C ALA A 39 2.38 7.81 4.76
N PRO A 40 1.25 7.22 5.19
CA PRO A 40 0.50 6.31 4.34
C PRO A 40 -0.16 7.06 3.20
N VAL A 41 -0.08 6.51 1.99
CA VAL A 41 -0.72 7.01 0.77
C VAL A 41 -1.16 5.86 -0.12
N LYS A 42 -2.31 5.97 -0.75
CA LYS A 42 -2.91 4.89 -1.56
C LYS A 42 -2.61 5.04 -3.05
N THR A 43 -2.29 6.25 -3.50
CA THR A 43 -2.16 6.57 -4.93
C THR A 43 -0.94 7.44 -5.20
N VAL A 44 -0.50 7.44 -6.48
CA VAL A 44 0.52 8.37 -6.98
C VAL A 44 0.13 9.82 -6.72
N THR A 45 -1.13 10.18 -6.97
CA THR A 45 -1.63 11.54 -6.76
C THR A 45 -1.57 11.96 -5.29
N GLU A 46 -1.85 11.06 -4.35
CA GLU A 46 -1.70 11.33 -2.93
C GLU A 46 -0.22 11.52 -2.54
N ALA A 47 0.67 10.67 -3.05
CA ALA A 47 2.12 10.80 -2.81
C ALA A 47 2.67 12.13 -3.33
N GLU A 48 2.35 12.50 -4.57
CA GLU A 48 2.79 13.76 -5.18
C GLU A 48 2.23 14.99 -4.45
N ARG A 49 0.95 14.93 -4.03
CA ARG A 49 0.37 16.00 -3.20
C ARG A 49 1.12 16.14 -1.88
N PHE A 50 1.41 15.03 -1.21
CA PHE A 50 2.16 15.04 0.04
C PHE A 50 3.56 15.65 -0.13
N ILE A 51 4.30 15.26 -1.17
CA ILE A 51 5.62 15.82 -1.48
C ILE A 51 5.55 17.34 -1.66
N ASN A 52 4.56 17.82 -2.40
CA ASN A 52 4.37 19.27 -2.61
C ASN A 52 4.03 19.98 -1.30
N THR A 53 3.17 19.41 -0.44
CA THR A 53 2.91 19.95 0.89
C THR A 53 4.18 20.05 1.74
N VAL A 54 5.06 19.05 1.70
CA VAL A 54 6.35 19.11 2.42
C VAL A 54 7.26 20.20 1.83
N ARG A 55 7.34 20.33 0.50
CA ARG A 55 8.12 21.40 -0.16
C ARG A 55 7.62 22.81 0.22
N GLU A 56 6.32 22.98 0.35
CA GLU A 56 5.70 24.24 0.79
C GLU A 56 5.91 24.51 2.29
N GLN A 57 6.03 23.47 3.12
CA GLN A 57 6.32 23.60 4.55
C GLN A 57 7.80 23.94 4.82
N TYR A 58 8.71 23.46 3.97
CA TYR A 58 10.16 23.60 4.14
C TYR A 58 10.78 24.33 2.94
N THR A 59 10.26 25.52 2.61
CA THR A 59 10.70 26.30 1.43
C THR A 59 12.16 26.79 1.53
N ASP A 60 12.72 26.83 2.73
CA ASP A 60 14.09 27.25 3.02
C ASP A 60 15.08 26.08 3.10
N ALA A 61 14.61 24.84 2.96
CA ALA A 61 15.47 23.67 2.95
C ALA A 61 16.42 23.67 1.75
N THR A 62 17.59 23.06 1.94
CA THR A 62 18.56 22.88 0.84
C THR A 62 18.06 21.85 -0.16
N HIS A 63 17.53 20.73 0.34
CA HIS A 63 16.97 19.65 -0.46
C HIS A 63 15.73 19.06 0.22
N VAL A 64 14.76 18.64 -0.57
CA VAL A 64 13.54 17.94 -0.17
C VAL A 64 13.44 16.67 -1.03
N VAL A 65 14.10 15.62 -0.57
CA VAL A 65 14.33 14.37 -1.31
C VAL A 65 13.14 13.42 -1.14
N PRO A 66 12.36 13.13 -2.20
CA PRO A 66 11.21 12.24 -2.11
C PRO A 66 11.55 10.79 -2.46
N ALA A 67 10.81 9.86 -1.86
CA ALA A 67 10.71 8.46 -2.27
C ALA A 67 9.31 7.91 -1.97
N TYR A 68 8.72 7.09 -2.85
CA TYR A 68 7.44 6.43 -2.56
C TYR A 68 7.32 5.06 -3.23
N ARG A 69 6.45 4.21 -2.66
CA ARG A 69 6.02 2.92 -3.21
C ARG A 69 4.50 2.87 -3.15
N VAL A 70 3.83 2.99 -4.29
CA VAL A 70 2.36 3.04 -4.37
C VAL A 70 1.82 2.12 -5.47
N PRO A 71 0.64 1.51 -5.28
CA PRO A 71 0.00 0.70 -6.31
C PRO A 71 -0.29 1.49 -7.59
N VAL A 72 -0.16 0.83 -8.73
CA VAL A 72 -0.67 1.28 -10.03
C VAL A 72 -1.87 0.43 -10.37
N THR A 73 -3.04 1.05 -10.46
CA THR A 73 -4.17 0.46 -11.15
C THR A 73 -3.90 0.60 -12.65
N THR A 74 -3.77 -0.52 -13.35
CA THR A 74 -3.86 -0.49 -14.82
C THR A 74 -5.31 -0.17 -15.16
N ASP A 75 -5.64 1.11 -15.28
CA ASP A 75 -6.84 1.51 -16.00
C ASP A 75 -6.65 1.07 -17.44
N THR A 76 -7.38 0.02 -17.81
CA THR A 76 -7.39 -0.53 -19.15
C THR A 76 -8.04 0.46 -20.12
N THR A 77 -7.28 1.45 -20.60
CA THR A 77 -7.68 2.32 -21.72
C THR A 77 -7.13 1.83 -23.06
N THR A 78 -6.69 0.58 -23.16
CA THR A 78 -6.46 -0.08 -24.45
C THR A 78 -7.65 -0.99 -24.75
N GLU A 79 -8.39 -0.66 -25.80
CA GLU A 79 -9.67 -1.21 -26.28
C GLU A 79 -9.68 -2.71 -26.64
N ASN A 80 -8.81 -3.56 -26.07
CA ASN A 80 -8.87 -5.01 -26.22
C ASN A 80 -8.30 -5.68 -24.97
N VAL A 81 -9.14 -5.87 -23.95
CA VAL A 81 -8.80 -6.75 -22.82
C VAL A 81 -9.93 -7.72 -22.56
N ASN A 82 -9.52 -8.98 -22.46
CA ASN A 82 -10.32 -10.12 -22.04
C ASN A 82 -10.76 -9.90 -20.58
N PRO A 83 -12.05 -10.05 -20.23
CA PRO A 83 -12.57 -9.76 -18.89
C PRO A 83 -12.00 -10.64 -17.76
N GLU A 84 -11.16 -11.62 -18.08
CA GLU A 84 -10.50 -12.53 -17.12
C GLU A 84 -9.11 -12.05 -16.66
N SER A 85 -8.62 -10.90 -17.14
CA SER A 85 -7.29 -10.36 -16.77
C SER A 85 -7.37 -8.95 -16.20
N THR A 86 -8.20 -8.76 -15.18
CA THR A 86 -8.25 -7.51 -14.39
C THR A 86 -7.63 -7.79 -13.02
N THR A 87 -6.72 -6.91 -12.61
CA THR A 87 -6.05 -6.87 -11.29
C THR A 87 -4.68 -7.59 -11.21
N ASN A 88 -3.65 -7.01 -11.84
CA ASN A 88 -2.26 -7.18 -11.38
C ASN A 88 -1.78 -5.81 -10.87
N SER A 89 -1.72 -5.62 -9.55
CA SER A 89 -1.28 -4.35 -8.95
C SER A 89 0.26 -4.28 -8.93
N PHE A 90 0.83 -3.66 -9.96
CA PHE A 90 2.25 -3.35 -9.94
C PHE A 90 2.51 -2.15 -9.03
N LEU A 91 3.52 -2.21 -8.16
CA LEU A 91 3.95 -1.04 -7.40
C LEU A 91 4.75 -0.10 -8.30
N ARG A 92 4.37 1.17 -8.32
CA ARG A 92 5.23 2.25 -8.78
C ARG A 92 6.14 2.69 -7.66
N GLU A 93 7.43 2.54 -7.92
CA GLU A 93 8.50 3.05 -7.08
C GLU A 93 9.07 4.33 -7.71
N TYR A 94 9.22 5.36 -6.91
CA TYR A 94 9.75 6.65 -7.36
C TYR A 94 10.74 7.18 -6.33
N GLN A 95 11.76 7.86 -6.84
CA GLN A 95 12.72 8.61 -6.04
C GLN A 95 13.35 9.73 -6.87
N SER A 96 13.84 10.77 -6.19
CA SER A 96 14.67 11.82 -6.78
C SER A 96 15.76 12.22 -5.79
N ASP A 97 16.97 12.52 -6.28
CA ASP A 97 18.03 13.08 -5.43
C ASP A 97 17.82 14.59 -5.14
N ASP A 98 16.85 15.26 -5.77
CA ASP A 98 16.49 16.67 -5.51
C ASP A 98 17.67 17.66 -5.48
N GLY A 99 18.65 17.46 -6.38
CA GLY A 99 19.85 18.30 -6.48
C GLY A 99 21.03 17.84 -5.63
N GLU A 100 20.88 16.78 -4.83
CA GLU A 100 22.00 16.07 -4.21
C GLU A 100 22.85 15.36 -5.28
N PRO A 101 24.10 14.97 -4.95
CA PRO A 101 24.90 14.12 -5.83
C PRO A 101 24.14 12.84 -6.22
N THR A 102 24.24 12.46 -7.50
CA THR A 102 23.49 11.34 -8.06
C THR A 102 23.68 10.04 -7.27
N GLY A 103 22.56 9.41 -6.91
CA GLY A 103 22.48 8.15 -6.19
C GLY A 103 22.82 8.25 -4.70
N SER A 104 22.99 9.46 -4.16
CA SER A 104 23.38 9.68 -2.76
C SER A 104 22.20 9.92 -1.81
N ALA A 105 20.98 10.13 -2.33
CA ALA A 105 19.84 10.50 -1.51
C ALA A 105 18.57 9.70 -1.80
N GLY A 106 17.95 9.91 -2.96
CA GLY A 106 16.63 9.36 -3.27
C GLY A 106 16.66 7.83 -3.36
N LYS A 107 17.68 7.26 -4.01
CA LYS A 107 17.86 5.80 -4.09
C LYS A 107 18.09 5.16 -2.69
N PRO A 108 18.99 5.67 -1.84
CA PRO A 108 19.11 5.23 -0.45
C PRO A 108 17.81 5.32 0.37
N ALA A 109 17.01 6.38 0.18
CA ALA A 109 15.70 6.53 0.84
C ALA A 109 14.70 5.47 0.37
N LEU A 110 14.55 5.29 -0.94
CA LEU A 110 13.66 4.29 -1.53
C LEU A 110 14.06 2.86 -1.14
N ASN A 111 15.36 2.56 -1.12
CA ASN A 111 15.86 1.24 -0.75
C ASN A 111 15.42 0.80 0.65
N VAL A 112 15.26 1.72 1.60
CA VAL A 112 14.74 1.39 2.94
C VAL A 112 13.30 0.88 2.84
N LEU A 113 12.44 1.59 2.09
CA LEU A 113 11.05 1.17 1.88
C LEU A 113 10.95 -0.20 1.20
N VAL A 114 11.85 -0.47 0.24
CA VAL A 114 11.94 -1.76 -0.47
C VAL A 114 12.41 -2.88 0.46
N GLN A 115 13.47 -2.65 1.23
CA GLN A 115 14.05 -3.66 2.13
C GLN A 115 13.12 -4.02 3.28
N GLU A 116 12.37 -3.04 3.79
CA GLU A 116 11.34 -3.26 4.82
C GLU A 116 10.02 -3.82 4.24
N ASP A 117 9.93 -3.96 2.91
CA ASP A 117 8.74 -4.33 2.16
C ASP A 117 7.49 -3.51 2.53
N ILE A 118 7.67 -2.19 2.71
CA ILE A 118 6.59 -1.25 3.02
C ILE A 118 6.05 -0.65 1.73
N GLN A 119 4.74 -0.74 1.55
CA GLN A 119 4.00 -0.28 0.37
C GLN A 119 2.93 0.72 0.82
N ASN A 120 2.23 1.34 -0.14
CA ASN A 120 1.24 2.40 0.13
C ASN A 120 1.82 3.52 0.99
N VAL A 121 3.02 4.00 0.61
CA VAL A 121 3.82 4.87 1.46
C VAL A 121 4.58 5.90 0.66
N VAL A 122 4.71 7.11 1.23
CA VAL A 122 5.57 8.18 0.76
C VAL A 122 6.47 8.63 1.90
N ALA A 123 7.75 8.79 1.62
CA ALA A 123 8.75 9.38 2.50
C ALA A 123 9.39 10.58 1.82
N THR A 124 9.64 11.62 2.58
CA THR A 124 10.39 12.79 2.16
C THR A 124 11.44 13.09 3.21
N VAL A 125 12.69 13.27 2.79
CA VAL A 125 13.77 13.69 3.68
C VAL A 125 14.16 15.12 3.34
N ILE A 126 13.96 16.00 4.31
CA ILE A 126 14.38 17.40 4.24
C ILE A 126 15.81 17.48 4.74
N ARG A 127 16.66 18.20 4.03
CA ARG A 127 18.03 18.47 4.45
C ARG A 127 18.30 19.96 4.51
N TYR A 128 18.85 20.40 5.64
CA TYR A 128 19.56 21.67 5.76
C TYR A 128 21.06 21.38 5.70
N TYR A 129 21.74 21.89 4.68
CA TYR A 129 23.19 21.76 4.54
C TYR A 129 23.90 22.54 5.64
N GLY A 130 24.94 21.93 6.22
CA GLY A 130 25.89 22.62 7.10
C GLY A 130 27.30 22.58 6.54
N ASP A 131 28.25 23.22 7.21
CA ASP A 131 29.56 23.57 6.64
C ASP A 131 30.48 22.40 6.24
N THR A 132 30.12 21.16 6.56
CA THR A 132 30.94 19.97 6.29
C THR A 132 30.31 19.06 5.25
N ASN A 133 31.08 18.74 4.21
CA ASN A 133 30.68 17.75 3.21
C ASN A 133 30.66 16.33 3.79
N LEU A 134 29.53 15.63 3.63
CA LEU A 134 29.37 14.23 4.04
C LEU A 134 29.95 13.24 3.01
N GLY A 135 30.07 13.65 1.74
CA GLY A 135 30.36 12.77 0.61
C GLY A 135 29.22 11.79 0.30
N VAL A 136 29.26 11.15 -0.87
CA VAL A 136 28.17 10.27 -1.36
C VAL A 136 27.79 9.18 -0.36
N GLY A 137 28.79 8.48 0.21
CA GLY A 137 28.53 7.42 1.18
C GLY A 137 28.05 7.92 2.55
N GLY A 138 28.37 9.17 2.92
CA GLY A 138 27.85 9.78 4.14
C GLY A 138 26.39 10.20 3.97
N LEU A 139 26.06 10.80 2.82
CA LEU A 139 24.70 11.16 2.45
C LEU A 139 23.79 9.94 2.38
N ALA A 140 24.22 8.89 1.68
CA ALA A 140 23.42 7.67 1.54
C ALA A 140 23.03 7.09 2.91
N ARG A 141 23.97 7.06 3.88
CA ARG A 141 23.68 6.60 5.24
C ARG A 141 22.74 7.54 5.99
N ALA A 142 22.87 8.86 5.81
CA ALA A 142 22.00 9.83 6.47
C ALA A 142 20.57 9.76 5.93
N TYR A 143 20.39 9.69 4.61
CA TYR A 143 19.07 9.55 3.98
C TYR A 143 18.38 8.23 4.35
N SER A 144 19.10 7.10 4.30
CA SER A 144 18.53 5.83 4.75
C SER A 144 18.12 5.89 6.23
N ARG A 145 18.98 6.43 7.10
CA ARG A 145 18.66 6.58 8.52
C ARG A 145 17.41 7.43 8.74
N ALA A 146 17.29 8.58 8.06
CA ALA A 146 16.13 9.46 8.21
C ALA A 146 14.81 8.74 7.90
N VAL A 147 14.79 7.91 6.85
CA VAL A 147 13.61 7.10 6.51
C VAL A 147 13.37 5.99 7.55
N THR A 148 14.42 5.27 7.98
CA THR A 148 14.30 4.23 9.01
C THR A 148 13.74 4.78 10.32
N ASP A 149 14.28 5.91 10.79
CA ASP A 149 13.84 6.56 12.03
C ASP A 149 12.37 7.03 11.88
N ALA A 150 11.98 7.54 10.70
CA ALA A 150 10.60 7.98 10.44
C ALA A 150 9.61 6.80 10.37
N ILE A 151 10.00 5.67 9.81
CA ILE A 151 9.21 4.41 9.83
C ILE A 151 8.97 3.97 11.27
N GLY A 152 10.00 4.04 12.12
CA GLY A 152 9.91 3.69 13.53
C GLY A 152 8.84 4.50 14.26
N GLU A 153 8.79 5.81 14.01
CA GLU A 153 7.76 6.71 14.59
C GLU A 153 6.35 6.43 14.02
N ALA A 154 6.27 6.13 12.73
CA ALA A 154 4.99 5.96 12.02
C ALA A 154 4.24 4.66 12.37
N SER A 155 4.91 3.69 12.99
CA SER A 155 4.45 2.33 13.29
C SER A 155 4.05 1.53 12.04
N VAL A 156 4.64 0.34 11.86
CA VAL A 156 4.34 -0.53 10.71
C VAL A 156 3.20 -1.49 11.06
N ILE A 157 2.21 -1.57 10.17
CA ILE A 157 1.07 -2.50 10.27
C ILE A 157 1.00 -3.42 9.05
N GLU A 158 0.41 -4.59 9.24
CA GLU A 158 0.01 -5.47 8.15
C GLU A 158 -1.45 -5.16 7.76
N MET A 159 -1.65 -4.78 6.50
CA MET A 159 -2.96 -4.56 5.92
C MET A 159 -3.41 -5.81 5.19
N LYS A 160 -4.65 -6.22 5.45
CA LYS A 160 -5.32 -7.32 4.75
C LYS A 160 -6.44 -6.74 3.90
N PRO A 161 -6.35 -6.79 2.57
CA PRO A 161 -7.43 -6.38 1.70
C PRO A 161 -8.71 -7.18 2.02
N HIS A 162 -9.83 -6.48 2.16
CA HIS A 162 -11.15 -7.07 2.34
C HIS A 162 -12.15 -6.36 1.44
N GLU A 163 -13.20 -7.09 1.08
CA GLU A 163 -14.33 -6.64 0.29
C GLU A 163 -15.61 -6.82 1.09
N ASP A 164 -16.51 -5.84 0.92
CA ASP A 164 -17.91 -5.98 1.31
C ASP A 164 -18.62 -6.76 0.21
N VAL A 165 -19.28 -7.85 0.57
CA VAL A 165 -20.08 -8.67 -0.34
C VAL A 165 -21.48 -8.79 0.23
N THR A 166 -22.47 -8.64 -0.65
CA THR A 166 -23.88 -8.79 -0.31
C THR A 166 -24.41 -10.05 -0.97
N VAL A 167 -24.90 -10.99 -0.17
CA VAL A 167 -25.51 -12.23 -0.66
C VAL A 167 -27.00 -12.20 -0.37
N THR A 168 -27.82 -12.20 -1.41
CA THR A 168 -29.29 -12.23 -1.29
C THR A 168 -29.84 -13.57 -1.77
N VAL A 169 -30.66 -14.20 -0.94
CA VAL A 169 -31.29 -15.51 -1.20
C VAL A 169 -32.72 -15.56 -0.69
N GLU A 170 -33.52 -16.44 -1.29
CA GLU A 170 -34.81 -16.83 -0.73
C GLU A 170 -34.65 -17.56 0.61
N TYR A 171 -35.73 -17.61 1.39
CA TYR A 171 -35.71 -18.22 2.73
C TYR A 171 -35.26 -19.68 2.74
N ASP A 172 -35.58 -20.45 1.70
CA ASP A 172 -35.22 -21.87 1.57
C ASP A 172 -33.68 -22.08 1.51
N ASP A 173 -32.94 -21.13 0.93
CA ASP A 173 -31.49 -21.20 0.80
C ASP A 173 -30.75 -20.49 1.96
N SER A 174 -31.46 -19.71 2.78
CA SER A 174 -30.88 -18.90 3.87
C SER A 174 -30.12 -19.72 4.92
N GLY A 175 -30.61 -20.91 5.25
CA GLY A 175 -29.94 -21.81 6.20
C GLY A 175 -28.62 -22.35 5.67
N THR A 176 -28.58 -22.68 4.38
CA THR A 176 -27.39 -23.19 3.68
C THR A 176 -26.31 -22.12 3.61
N VAL A 177 -26.66 -20.91 3.16
CA VAL A 177 -25.71 -19.77 3.10
C VAL A 177 -25.14 -19.46 4.47
N ARG A 178 -25.99 -19.36 5.51
CA ARG A 178 -25.52 -19.16 6.89
C ARG A 178 -24.56 -20.26 7.34
N GLY A 179 -24.83 -21.51 6.98
CA GLY A 179 -23.96 -22.65 7.30
C GLY A 179 -22.57 -22.48 6.70
N ILE A 180 -22.51 -22.10 5.42
CA ILE A 180 -21.26 -21.84 4.69
C ILE A 180 -20.48 -20.70 5.36
N LEU A 181 -21.11 -19.54 5.58
CA LEU A 181 -20.47 -18.37 6.20
C LEU A 181 -19.87 -18.71 7.58
N ARG A 182 -20.61 -19.45 8.43
CA ARG A 182 -20.12 -19.90 9.73
C ARG A 182 -18.96 -20.88 9.60
N SER A 183 -19.03 -21.81 8.66
CA SER A 183 -17.94 -22.79 8.43
C SER A 183 -16.66 -22.13 7.93
N ALA A 184 -16.79 -21.06 7.16
CA ALA A 184 -15.68 -20.24 6.67
C ALA A 184 -15.16 -19.23 7.72
N ASN A 185 -15.78 -19.17 8.91
CA ASN A 185 -15.49 -18.19 9.96
C ASN A 185 -15.55 -16.73 9.44
N VAL A 186 -16.58 -16.46 8.63
CA VAL A 186 -16.88 -15.13 8.10
C VAL A 186 -17.98 -14.53 8.96
N ASP A 187 -17.71 -13.35 9.51
CA ASP A 187 -18.72 -12.57 10.23
C ASP A 187 -19.73 -12.00 9.23
N PHE A 188 -21.01 -11.99 9.62
CA PHE A 188 -22.08 -11.52 8.76
C PHE A 188 -23.20 -10.84 9.56
N GLU A 189 -23.81 -9.83 8.93
CA GLU A 189 -25.09 -9.28 9.36
C GLU A 189 -26.18 -9.81 8.44
N ALA A 190 -27.33 -10.22 9.01
CA ALA A 190 -28.43 -10.79 8.25
C ALA A 190 -29.72 -9.97 8.42
N SER A 191 -30.32 -9.60 7.30
CA SER A 191 -31.61 -8.91 7.22
C SER A 191 -32.67 -9.83 6.64
N TYR A 192 -33.87 -9.79 7.24
CA TYR A 192 -34.99 -10.67 6.90
C TYR A 192 -36.19 -9.85 6.45
N GLU A 193 -36.35 -9.74 5.13
CA GLU A 193 -37.46 -9.01 4.51
C GLU A 193 -38.19 -9.91 3.51
N ALA A 194 -38.44 -9.42 2.28
CA ALA A 194 -38.99 -10.25 1.20
C ALA A 194 -38.04 -11.41 0.83
N ALA A 195 -36.73 -11.15 0.88
CA ALA A 195 -35.66 -12.13 0.79
C ALA A 195 -34.73 -12.00 2.01
N VAL A 196 -33.80 -12.94 2.17
CA VAL A 196 -32.76 -12.88 3.20
C VAL A 196 -31.48 -12.34 2.59
N THR A 197 -30.95 -11.29 3.18
CA THR A 197 -29.68 -10.66 2.74
C THR A 197 -28.62 -10.84 3.81
N PHE A 198 -27.42 -11.26 3.41
CA PHE A 198 -26.23 -11.37 4.24
C PHE A 198 -25.19 -10.36 3.77
N ASN A 199 -24.84 -9.41 4.63
CA ASN A 199 -23.72 -8.50 4.40
C ASN A 199 -22.49 -9.12 5.06
N ILE A 200 -21.45 -9.37 4.29
CA ILE A 200 -20.22 -10.03 4.76
C ILE A 200 -18.99 -9.18 4.42
N TYR A 201 -18.03 -9.19 5.33
CA TYR A 201 -16.72 -8.58 5.12
C TYR A 201 -15.68 -9.68 5.02
N VAL A 202 -15.17 -9.92 3.82
CA VAL A 202 -14.32 -11.08 3.52
C VAL A 202 -13.00 -10.63 2.92
N SER A 203 -11.91 -11.32 3.25
CA SER A 203 -10.62 -11.04 2.64
C SER A 203 -10.70 -11.27 1.13
N VAL A 204 -10.17 -10.33 0.32
CA VAL A 204 -10.23 -10.40 -1.16
C VAL A 204 -9.74 -11.75 -1.69
N SER A 205 -8.69 -12.32 -1.10
CA SER A 205 -8.14 -13.63 -1.47
C SER A 205 -9.08 -14.82 -1.27
N LYS A 206 -10.15 -14.66 -0.48
CA LYS A 206 -11.17 -15.70 -0.21
C LYS A 206 -12.53 -15.38 -0.83
N THR A 207 -12.72 -14.16 -1.35
CA THR A 207 -14.01 -13.72 -1.89
C THR A 207 -14.50 -14.66 -2.99
N ALA A 208 -13.67 -14.93 -4.00
CA ALA A 208 -14.06 -15.75 -5.15
C ALA A 208 -14.44 -17.18 -4.75
N GLU A 209 -13.62 -17.84 -3.92
CA GLU A 209 -13.89 -19.19 -3.43
C GLU A 209 -15.20 -19.26 -2.65
N LEU A 210 -15.45 -18.27 -1.77
CA LEU A 210 -16.68 -18.21 -0.98
C LEU A 210 -17.91 -17.99 -1.85
N CYS A 211 -17.83 -17.07 -2.82
CA CYS A 211 -18.90 -16.80 -3.76
C CYS A 211 -19.23 -18.04 -4.60
N ASP A 212 -18.21 -18.76 -5.10
CA ASP A 212 -18.38 -20.00 -5.87
C ASP A 212 -19.05 -21.09 -5.02
N GLN A 213 -18.65 -21.23 -3.75
CA GLN A 213 -19.25 -22.19 -2.83
C GLN A 213 -20.74 -21.89 -2.58
N ILE A 214 -21.09 -20.61 -2.39
CA ILE A 214 -22.46 -20.15 -2.21
C ILE A 214 -23.29 -20.38 -3.48
N GLN A 215 -22.76 -20.02 -4.65
CA GLN A 215 -23.44 -20.23 -5.94
C GLN A 215 -23.69 -21.72 -6.18
N SER A 216 -22.71 -22.59 -5.92
CA SER A 216 -22.84 -24.03 -6.07
C SER A 216 -23.91 -24.62 -5.14
N ALA A 217 -23.87 -24.25 -3.85
CA ALA A 217 -24.79 -24.77 -2.85
C ALA A 217 -26.25 -24.31 -3.04
N THR A 218 -26.44 -23.14 -3.65
CA THR A 218 -27.78 -22.60 -3.99
C THR A 218 -28.21 -22.93 -5.42
N SER A 219 -27.44 -23.75 -6.14
CA SER A 219 -27.68 -24.04 -7.57
C SER A 219 -27.85 -22.79 -8.44
N GLY A 220 -27.10 -21.73 -8.14
CA GLY A 220 -27.13 -20.47 -8.88
C GLY A 220 -28.22 -19.47 -8.45
N ARG A 221 -28.99 -19.77 -7.40
CA ARG A 221 -30.13 -18.92 -6.97
C ARG A 221 -29.70 -17.73 -6.12
N ALA A 222 -28.51 -17.75 -5.54
CA ALA A 222 -27.99 -16.60 -4.81
C ALA A 222 -27.65 -15.44 -5.75
N THR A 223 -28.12 -14.25 -5.43
CA THR A 223 -27.61 -13.01 -6.02
C THR A 223 -26.46 -12.51 -5.16
N ILE A 224 -25.32 -12.20 -5.77
CA ILE A 224 -24.10 -11.76 -5.08
C ILE A 224 -23.67 -10.45 -5.72
N ASP A 225 -23.54 -9.41 -4.90
CA ASP A 225 -23.11 -8.04 -5.27
C ASP A 225 -21.89 -7.60 -4.46
#